data_AF-A0A960DZF4-F1
#
_entry.id   AF-A0A960DZF4-F1
#
_cell.length_a   1.000
_cell.length_b   1.000
_cell.length_c   1.000
_cell.angle_alpha   90.00
_cell.angle_beta   90.00
_cell.angle_gamma   90.00
#
_symmetry.space_group_name_H-M   'P 1'
#
loop_
_entity.id
_entity.type
_entity.pdbx_description
1 polymer ?
#
loop_
_entity_poly.entity_id
_entity_poly.type
_entity_poly.pdbx_seq_one_letter_code
_entity_poly.pdbx_strand_id
1 'polypeptide(L)' 'MLMPRKVKHRKQQRGRLTGNAKGGTQVTQGEYGIQALEPGWISARQIEAARIAMTRHI' A
#
# COMPACT_ATOMS: atom_id res chain seq x y z
N MET A 1 -9.02 7.19 7.19
CA MET A 1 -7.62 6.98 7.59
C MET A 1 -7.46 5.54 8.04
N LEU A 2 -6.68 4.75 7.29
CA LEU A 2 -6.47 3.33 7.58
C LEU A 2 -5.48 3.17 8.72
N MET A 3 -5.93 2.68 9.87
CA MET A 3 -5.09 2.36 11.03
C MET A 3 -5.70 1.19 11.80
N PRO A 4 -4.90 0.25 12.33
CA PRO A 4 -5.42 -0.84 13.16
C PRO A 4 -6.06 -0.32 14.45
N ARG A 5 -7.16 -0.95 14.88
CA ARG A 5 -7.87 -0.58 16.13
C ARG A 5 -7.01 -0.77 17.39
N LYS A 6 -6.20 -1.82 17.45
CA LYS A 6 -5.31 -2.12 18.58
C LYS A 6 -3.99 -2.69 18.06
N VAL A 7 -2.87 -2.22 18.58
CA VAL A 7 -1.53 -2.76 18.31
C VAL A 7 -0.87 -3.17 19.63
N LYS A 8 -0.10 -4.27 19.62
CA LYS A 8 0.59 -4.78 20.82
C LYS A 8 1.65 -3.79 21.33
N HIS A 9 2.37 -3.14 20.41
CA HIS A 9 3.38 -2.12 20.71
C HIS A 9 3.16 -0.89 19.85
N ARG A 10 3.17 0.31 20.45
CA ARG A 10 2.87 1.57 19.75
C ARG A 10 4.04 2.13 18.95
N LYS A 11 5.28 1.82 19.34
CA LYS A 11 6.50 2.28 18.66
C LYS A 11 7.18 1.08 18.01
N GLN A 12 7.53 1.24 16.74
CA GLN A 12 8.24 0.24 15.95
C GLN A 12 9.37 0.91 15.20
N GLN A 13 10.44 0.15 14.96
CA GLN A 13 11.50 0.58 14.05
C GLN A 13 11.02 0.46 12.61
N ARG A 14 11.47 1.36 11.74
CA ARG A 14 10.99 1.41 10.35
C ARG A 14 11.53 0.29 9.46
N GLY A 15 12.68 -0.30 9.79
CA GLY A 15 13.32 -1.33 8.98
C GLY A 15 13.92 -0.78 7.67
N ARG A 16 14.28 -1.70 6.75
CA ARG A 16 14.90 -1.39 5.45
C ARG A 16 14.00 -1.86 4.31
N LEU A 17 13.91 -1.06 3.24
CA LEU A 17 13.23 -1.42 2.00
C LEU A 17 14.29 -1.90 1.00
N THR A 18 14.53 -3.21 0.95
CA THR A 18 15.52 -3.80 0.04
C THR A 18 14.99 -5.10 -0.55
N GLY A 19 15.40 -5.40 -1.79
CA GLY A 19 15.02 -6.62 -2.49
C GLY A 19 13.64 -6.55 -3.14
N ASN A 20 13.21 -7.68 -3.69
CA ASN A 20 11.96 -7.82 -4.43
C ASN A 20 10.79 -8.18 -3.49
N ALA A 21 9.57 -7.90 -3.95
CA ALA A 21 8.36 -8.29 -3.24
C ALA A 21 8.28 -9.81 -3.06
N LYS A 22 8.01 -10.26 -1.83
CA LYS A 22 7.86 -11.69 -1.50
C LYS A 22 6.55 -12.30 -2.05
N GLY A 23 5.53 -11.47 -2.27
CA GLY A 23 4.21 -11.90 -2.72
C GLY A 23 3.35 -10.72 -3.16
N GLY A 24 2.17 -11.02 -3.72
CA GLY A 24 1.30 -10.00 -4.33
C GLY A 24 1.83 -9.49 -5.67
N THR A 25 2.57 -10.34 -6.40
CA THR A 25 3.23 -10.01 -7.68
C THR A 25 2.37 -10.29 -8.91
N GLN A 26 1.11 -10.71 -8.72
CA GLN A 26 0.14 -10.98 -9.78
C GLN A 26 -1.19 -10.34 -9.43
N VAL A 27 -1.99 -9.99 -10.43
CA VAL A 27 -3.37 -9.53 -10.24
C VAL A 27 -4.22 -10.70 -9.77
N THR A 28 -4.78 -10.60 -8.58
CA THR A 28 -5.59 -11.68 -7.98
C THR A 28 -7.08 -11.48 -8.19
N GLN A 29 -7.52 -10.24 -8.38
CA GLN A 29 -8.91 -9.83 -8.47
C GLN A 29 -9.03 -8.74 -9.54
N GLY A 30 -10.10 -8.81 -10.33
CA GLY A 30 -10.31 -7.90 -11.45
C GLY A 30 -9.42 -8.19 -12.66
N GLU A 31 -9.53 -7.35 -13.68
CA GLU A 31 -8.83 -7.51 -14.95
C GLU A 31 -7.57 -6.64 -15.05
N TYR A 32 -7.50 -5.54 -14.30
CA TYR A 32 -6.42 -4.56 -14.35
C TYR A 32 -5.80 -4.32 -12.96
N GLY A 33 -4.50 -4.01 -12.92
CA GLY A 33 -3.78 -3.72 -11.69
C GLY A 33 -2.66 -2.71 -11.89
N ILE A 34 -2.15 -2.16 -10.77
CA ILE A 34 -1.03 -1.22 -10.74
C ILE A 34 0.15 -1.90 -10.03
N GLN A 35 1.32 -1.91 -10.67
CA GLN A 35 2.56 -2.45 -10.13
C GLN A 35 3.57 -1.34 -9.86
N ALA A 36 4.15 -1.32 -8.65
CA ALA A 36 5.25 -0.42 -8.33
C ALA A 36 6.57 -0.97 -8.92
N LEU A 37 7.36 -0.08 -9.51
CA LEU A 37 8.70 -0.40 -10.04
C LEU A 37 9.83 -0.06 -9.08
N GLU A 38 9.55 0.80 -8.10
CA GLU A 38 10.51 1.31 -7.14
C GLU A 38 10.03 1.10 -5.69
N PRO A 39 10.94 0.86 -4.73
CA PRO A 39 10.58 0.75 -3.33
C PRO A 39 10.22 2.12 -2.75
N GLY A 40 9.11 2.20 -2.01
CA GLY A 40 8.67 3.42 -1.37
C GLY A 40 7.78 3.18 -0.16
N TRP A 41 7.79 4.12 0.79
CA TRP A 41 6.87 4.13 1.90
C TRP A 41 5.57 4.85 1.50
N ILE A 42 4.45 4.16 1.58
CA ILE A 42 3.14 4.71 1.23
C ILE A 42 2.34 4.98 2.51
N SER A 43 1.84 6.21 2.65
CA SER A 43 1.02 6.62 3.80
C SER A 43 -0.47 6.37 3.55
N ALA A 44 -1.25 6.24 4.63
CA ALA A 44 -2.70 6.08 4.54
C ALA A 44 -3.41 7.25 3.83
N ARG A 45 -2.84 8.46 3.85
CA ARG A 45 -3.39 9.62 3.14
C ARG A 45 -3.20 9.51 1.63
N GLN A 46 -2.05 9.01 1.18
CA GLN A 46 -1.79 8.81 -0.26
C GLN A 46 -2.69 7.72 -0.85
N ILE A 47 -2.89 6.62 -0.12
CA ILE A 47 -3.81 5.54 -0.54
C ILE A 47 -5.23 6.10 -0.71
N GLU A 48 -5.70 6.91 0.24
CA GLU A 48 -7.04 7.49 0.18
C GLU A 48 -7.17 8.50 -0.97
N ALA A 49 -6.16 9.34 -1.20
CA ALA A 49 -6.15 10.27 -2.32
C ALA A 49 -6.21 9.53 -3.67
N ALA A 50 -5.40 8.48 -3.84
CA ALA A 50 -5.40 7.64 -5.04
C ALA A 50 -6.76 6.95 -5.23
N ARG A 51 -7.34 6.37 -4.17
CA ARG A 51 -8.65 5.72 -4.22
C ARG A 51 -9.74 6.71 -4.67
N ILE A 52 -9.81 7.88 -4.05
CA ILE A 52 -10.77 8.93 -4.41
C ILE A 52 -10.61 9.34 -5.87
N ALA A 53 -9.38 9.56 -6.33
CA ALA A 53 -9.09 9.92 -7.71
C ALA A 53 -9.57 8.84 -8.70
N MET A 54 -9.27 7.56 -8.43
CA MET A 54 -9.73 6.45 -9.26
C MET A 54 -11.26 6.35 -9.30
N THR A 55 -11.93 6.38 -8.14
CA THR A 55 -13.40 6.22 -8.06
C THR A 55 -14.21 7.41 -8.56
N ARG A 56 -13.57 8.56 -8.80
CA ARG A 56 -14.24 9.77 -9.32
C ARG A 56 -14.02 9.98 -10.81
N HIS A 57 -13.01 9.33 -11.38
CA HIS A 57 -12.65 9.48 -12.79
C HIS A 57 -13.19 8.34 -13.67
N ILE A 58 -13.32 7.16 -13.08
CA ILE A 58 -14.06 6.02 -13.63
C ILE A 58 -15.51 6.18 -13.22
#